data_AF-A0AAV2E8V0-F1
#
_entry.id   AF-A0AAV2E8V0-F1
#
_cell.length_a   1.000
_cell.length_b   1.000
_cell.length_c   1.000
_cell.angle_alpha   90.00
_cell.angle_beta   90.00
_cell.angle_gamma   90.00
#
_symmetry.space_group_name_H-M   'P 1'
#
loop_
_entity.id
_entity.type
_entity.pdbx_description
1 polymer ?
#
loop_
_entity_poly.entity_id
_entity_poly.type
_entity_poly.pdbx_seq_one_letter_code
_entity_poly.pdbx_strand_id
1 'polypeptide(L)'
;MVLRMIGLLALEKEQQWHRIIQYSIKWMLSKGQGNTMGTYRQLIRALDEDCRAEEAHTVWLKKVGTDLHSVPWKLCSMMISVYYRNNMLDRLVKLFKDMEAFDRKLYDKVIVQRVANAQEMLGMPGEKERELRKYAGVFSQTKKKKRFVNRPEQSATEGKP
;
A
#
# COMPACT_ATOMS: atom_id res chain seq x y z
N MET A 1 19.90 32.27 1.79
CA MET A 1 19.22 32.48 3.09
C MET A 1 17.91 31.70 3.19
N VAL A 2 17.05 31.71 2.16
CA VAL A 2 15.74 31.00 2.13
C VAL A 2 15.83 29.46 2.34
N LEU A 3 16.79 28.79 1.70
CA LEU A 3 17.00 27.33 1.85
C LEU A 3 17.35 26.91 3.30
N ARG A 4 18.05 27.77 4.07
CA ARG A 4 18.37 27.50 5.48
C ARG A 4 17.14 27.61 6.39
N MET A 5 16.22 28.53 6.12
CA MET A 5 14.99 28.67 6.93
C MET A 5 14.01 27.52 6.70
N ILE A 6 13.89 27.03 5.46
CA ILE A 6 13.04 25.87 5.15
C ILE A 6 13.53 24.61 5.88
N GLY A 7 14.85 24.39 5.94
CA GLY A 7 15.43 23.26 6.67
C GLY A 7 15.18 23.31 8.18
N LEU A 8 15.24 24.49 8.80
CA LEU A 8 14.97 24.65 10.24
C LEU A 8 13.50 24.39 10.57
N LEU A 9 12.58 24.90 9.76
CA LEU A 9 11.14 24.68 9.92
C LEU A 9 10.77 23.20 9.75
N ALA A 10 11.40 22.50 8.81
CA ALA A 10 11.20 21.07 8.62
C ALA A 10 11.67 20.26 9.84
N LEU A 11 12.86 20.57 10.37
CA LEU A 11 13.40 19.91 11.57
C LEU A 11 12.54 20.16 12.81
N GLU A 12 12.02 21.37 12.99
CA GLU A 12 11.12 21.70 14.09
C GLU A 12 9.78 20.96 13.96
N LYS A 13 9.18 20.95 12.75
CA LYS A 13 7.96 20.20 12.46
C LYS A 13 8.19 18.72 12.77
N GLU A 14 9.28 18.12 12.29
CA GLU A 14 9.63 16.73 12.61
C GLU A 14 9.74 16.48 14.12
N GLN A 15 10.46 17.32 14.89
CA GLN A 15 10.58 17.11 16.34
C GLN A 15 9.23 17.20 17.06
N GLN A 16 8.38 18.16 16.71
CA GLN A 16 7.05 18.28 17.27
C GLN A 16 6.21 17.05 16.95
N TRP A 17 6.33 16.50 15.73
CA TRP A 17 5.61 15.31 15.36
C TRP A 17 6.13 14.03 15.98
N HIS A 18 7.44 13.89 16.19
CA HIS A 18 7.98 12.78 16.99
C HIS A 18 7.38 12.80 18.39
N ARG A 19 7.23 13.98 19.00
CA ARG A 19 6.52 14.15 20.26
C ARG A 19 5.05 13.79 20.11
N ILE A 20 4.35 14.31 19.11
CA ILE A 20 2.93 14.00 18.89
C ILE A 20 2.73 12.51 18.69
N ILE A 21 3.50 11.82 17.85
CA ILE A 21 3.39 10.37 17.64
C ILE A 21 3.69 9.63 18.94
N GLN A 22 4.76 9.97 19.65
CA GLN A 22 5.10 9.31 20.91
C GLN A 22 4.01 9.52 21.96
N TYR A 23 3.56 10.76 22.17
CA TYR A 23 2.56 11.09 23.18
C TYR A 23 1.14 10.66 22.78
N SER A 24 0.72 10.90 21.53
CA SER A 24 -0.62 10.54 21.04
C SER A 24 -0.82 9.04 20.92
N ILE A 25 0.15 8.30 20.38
CA ILE A 25 0.04 6.84 20.31
C ILE A 25 0.13 6.25 21.72
N LYS A 26 1.05 6.74 22.58
CA LYS A 26 1.12 6.31 23.97
C LYS A 26 -0.16 6.61 24.74
N TRP A 27 -0.78 7.77 24.54
CA TRP A 27 -2.00 8.18 25.23
C TRP A 27 -3.25 7.46 24.70
N MET A 28 -3.42 7.34 23.38
CA MET A 28 -4.49 6.53 22.78
C MET A 28 -4.44 5.08 23.31
N LEU A 29 -3.23 4.51 23.41
CA LEU A 29 -3.04 3.16 23.92
C LEU A 29 -3.23 3.03 25.43
N SER A 30 -2.78 4.00 26.23
CA SER A 30 -2.97 3.96 27.69
C SER A 30 -4.43 4.11 28.10
N LYS A 31 -5.25 4.70 27.22
CA LYS A 31 -6.69 4.86 27.42
C LYS A 31 -7.53 3.74 26.79
N GLY A 32 -6.91 2.80 26.06
CA GLY A 32 -7.62 1.71 25.36
C GLY A 32 -8.51 2.18 24.19
N GLN A 33 -8.61 3.49 23.93
CA GLN A 33 -9.39 4.06 22.84
C GLN A 33 -8.58 4.12 21.55
N GLY A 34 -9.17 3.67 20.44
CA GLY A 34 -8.53 3.77 19.13
C GLY A 34 -7.39 2.77 18.88
N ASN A 35 -7.24 1.73 19.72
CA ASN A 35 -6.37 0.59 19.44
C ASN A 35 -7.02 -0.36 18.42
N THR A 36 -7.50 0.19 17.31
CA THR A 36 -8.12 -0.58 16.24
C THR A 36 -7.33 -0.40 14.95
N MET A 37 -7.35 -1.42 14.13
CA MET A 37 -6.69 -1.41 12.82
C MET A 37 -7.23 -0.29 11.90
N GLY A 38 -8.48 0.14 12.11
CA GLY A 38 -9.10 1.27 11.42
C GLY A 38 -8.49 2.62 11.79
N THR A 39 -8.19 2.84 13.08
CA THR A 39 -7.55 4.06 13.55
C THR A 39 -6.14 4.20 12.98
N TYR A 40 -5.34 3.11 13.03
CA TYR A 40 -3.99 3.12 12.43
C TYR A 40 -4.01 3.34 10.92
N ARG A 41 -5.00 2.77 10.23
CA ARG A 41 -5.20 3.01 8.79
C ARG A 41 -5.38 4.51 8.50
N GLN A 42 -6.27 5.18 9.22
CA GLN A 42 -6.55 6.61 8.99
C GLN A 42 -5.34 7.46 9.35
N LEU A 43 -4.63 7.14 10.43
CA LEU A 43 -3.41 7.85 10.82
C LEU A 43 -2.31 7.75 9.76
N ILE A 44 -2.03 6.54 9.28
CA ILE A 44 -1.05 6.31 8.20
C ILE A 44 -1.44 7.07 6.94
N ARG A 45 -2.73 7.09 6.58
CA ARG A 45 -3.22 7.84 5.42
C ARG A 45 -3.04 9.34 5.60
N ALA A 46 -3.38 9.89 6.75
CA ALA A 46 -3.20 11.32 7.02
C ALA A 46 -1.72 11.73 6.95
N LEU A 47 -0.81 10.87 7.44
CA LEU A 47 0.63 11.09 7.36
C LEU A 47 1.16 11.03 5.92
N ASP A 48 0.66 10.10 5.11
CA ASP A 48 0.99 10.02 3.68
C ASP A 48 0.55 11.28 2.91
N GLU A 49 -0.67 11.77 3.15
CA GLU A 49 -1.18 13.00 2.50
C GLU A 49 -0.44 14.27 2.95
N ASP A 50 0.14 14.30 4.16
CA ASP A 50 1.02 15.40 4.64
C ASP A 50 2.49 15.21 4.19
N CYS A 51 2.74 14.35 3.19
CA CYS A 51 4.07 14.01 2.64
C CYS A 51 5.07 13.47 3.68
N ARG A 52 4.58 12.78 4.72
CA ARG A 52 5.37 12.31 5.88
C ARG A 52 5.38 10.80 5.98
N ALA A 53 5.85 10.16 4.92
CA ALA A 53 5.82 8.72 4.78
C ALA A 53 6.77 7.95 5.73
N GLU A 54 7.87 8.56 6.19
CA GLU A 54 8.76 7.98 7.21
C GLU A 54 8.05 7.78 8.55
N GLU A 55 7.18 8.71 8.91
CA GLU A 55 6.39 8.64 10.13
C GLU A 55 5.27 7.62 9.99
N ALA A 56 4.61 7.60 8.82
CA ALA A 56 3.65 6.56 8.47
C ALA A 56 4.28 5.16 8.58
N HIS A 57 5.52 5.00 8.13
CA HIS A 57 6.30 3.79 8.29
C HIS A 57 6.60 3.44 9.76
N THR A 58 6.93 4.44 10.58
CA THR A 58 7.17 4.25 12.02
C THR A 58 5.91 3.74 12.73
N VAL A 59 4.74 4.30 12.39
CA VAL A 59 3.45 3.82 12.90
C VAL A 59 3.19 2.38 12.44
N TRP A 60 3.43 2.10 11.16
CA TRP A 60 3.31 0.76 10.60
C TRP A 60 4.14 -0.25 11.39
N LEU A 61 5.43 -0.03 11.56
CA LEU A 61 6.31 -0.95 12.28
C LEU A 61 5.90 -1.16 13.74
N LYS A 62 5.50 -0.10 14.45
CA LYS A 62 5.23 -0.17 15.89
C LYS A 62 3.87 -0.75 16.24
N LYS A 63 2.91 -0.71 15.32
CA LYS A 63 1.48 -0.96 15.64
C LYS A 63 0.76 -1.92 14.71
N VAL A 64 1.24 -2.09 13.48
CA VAL A 64 0.54 -2.87 12.45
C VAL A 64 1.40 -4.04 12.00
N GLY A 65 2.62 -3.76 11.56
CA GLY A 65 3.54 -4.73 10.96
C GLY A 65 4.17 -5.73 11.93
N THR A 66 3.89 -5.66 13.24
CA THR A 66 4.39 -6.63 14.22
C THR A 66 3.74 -8.00 14.06
N ASP A 67 2.47 -8.05 13.65
CA ASP A 67 1.76 -9.30 13.36
C ASP A 67 1.04 -9.19 12.01
N LEU A 68 1.80 -9.42 10.94
CA LEU A 68 1.28 -9.37 9.57
C LEU A 68 0.16 -10.42 9.33
N HIS A 69 0.06 -11.47 10.15
CA HIS A 69 -1.03 -12.43 10.07
C HIS A 69 -2.38 -11.80 10.43
N SER A 70 -2.41 -10.93 11.41
CA SER A 70 -3.64 -10.24 11.83
C SER A 70 -3.96 -9.02 10.96
N VAL A 71 -3.05 -8.60 10.08
CA VAL A 71 -3.26 -7.43 9.23
C VAL A 71 -4.17 -7.74 8.04
N PRO A 72 -5.28 -7.00 7.86
CA PRO A 72 -6.12 -7.15 6.68
C PRO A 72 -5.36 -6.81 5.40
N TRP A 73 -5.52 -7.61 4.35
CA TRP A 73 -4.90 -7.40 3.03
C TRP A 73 -5.02 -5.96 2.50
N LYS A 74 -6.21 -5.36 2.64
CA LYS A 74 -6.48 -3.98 2.21
C LYS A 74 -5.58 -2.96 2.91
N LEU A 75 -5.06 -3.25 4.10
CA LEU A 75 -4.13 -2.38 4.83
C LEU A 75 -2.71 -2.53 4.29
N CYS A 76 -2.26 -3.74 3.99
CA CYS A 76 -0.96 -3.96 3.38
C CYS A 76 -0.87 -3.37 1.96
N SER A 77 -1.91 -3.56 1.14
CA SER A 77 -2.02 -2.94 -0.19
C SER A 77 -1.97 -1.40 -0.12
N MET A 78 -2.61 -0.82 0.90
CA MET A 78 -2.50 0.62 1.16
C MET A 78 -1.06 1.01 1.49
N MET A 79 -0.36 0.26 2.35
CA MET A 79 1.03 0.56 2.71
C MET A 79 1.99 0.42 1.53
N ILE A 80 1.81 -0.57 0.65
CA ILE A 80 2.56 -0.66 -0.62
C ILE A 80 2.35 0.61 -1.45
N SER A 81 1.12 1.13 -1.49
CA SER A 81 0.80 2.34 -2.23
C SER A 81 1.51 3.57 -1.65
N VAL A 82 1.56 3.69 -0.32
CA VAL A 82 2.29 4.73 0.40
C VAL A 82 3.77 4.66 0.06
N TYR A 83 4.39 3.48 0.19
CA TYR A 83 5.81 3.33 -0.12
C TYR A 83 6.15 3.64 -1.58
N TYR A 84 5.30 3.21 -2.52
CA TYR A 84 5.52 3.46 -3.94
C TYR A 84 5.50 4.95 -4.27
N ARG A 85 4.52 5.71 -3.76
CA ARG A 85 4.39 7.15 -4.01
C ARG A 85 5.53 7.97 -3.42
N ASN A 86 6.08 7.52 -2.29
CA ASN A 86 7.13 8.22 -1.56
C ASN A 86 8.53 7.68 -1.86
N ASN A 87 8.70 6.87 -2.91
CA ASN A 87 9.98 6.31 -3.33
C ASN A 87 10.69 5.45 -2.26
N MET A 88 9.94 4.82 -1.36
CA MET A 88 10.45 3.93 -0.29
C MET A 88 10.51 2.48 -0.78
N LEU A 89 11.22 2.26 -1.89
CA LEU A 89 11.12 1.06 -2.70
C LEU A 89 11.67 -0.19 -2.00
N ASP A 90 12.71 -0.06 -1.18
CA ASP A 90 13.29 -1.15 -0.39
C ASP A 90 12.27 -1.73 0.61
N ARG A 91 11.54 -0.84 1.30
CA ARG A 91 10.51 -1.20 2.28
C ARG A 91 9.29 -1.80 1.61
N LEU A 92 8.97 -1.34 0.40
CA LEU A 92 7.93 -1.91 -0.45
C LEU A 92 8.24 -3.37 -0.80
N VAL A 93 9.45 -3.64 -1.32
CA VAL A 93 9.85 -5.00 -1.70
C VAL A 93 9.90 -5.92 -0.48
N LYS A 94 10.39 -5.43 0.67
CA LYS A 94 10.38 -6.20 1.91
C LYS A 94 8.97 -6.59 2.34
N LEU A 95 8.06 -5.62 2.42
CA LEU A 95 6.66 -5.87 2.78
C LEU A 95 5.99 -6.87 1.83
N PHE A 96 6.31 -6.80 0.54
CA PHE A 96 5.81 -7.75 -0.45
C PHE A 96 6.31 -9.18 -0.19
N LYS A 97 7.63 -9.36 0.03
CA LYS A 97 8.22 -10.67 0.34
C LYS A 97 7.63 -11.26 1.63
N ASP A 98 7.45 -10.42 2.66
CA ASP A 98 6.82 -10.83 3.91
C ASP A 98 5.38 -11.30 3.68
N MET A 99 4.60 -10.62 2.84
CA MET A 99 3.24 -11.06 2.49
C MET A 99 3.21 -12.35 1.69
N GLU A 100 4.18 -12.53 0.79
CA GLU A 100 4.29 -13.73 -0.04
C GLU A 100 4.66 -14.97 0.79
N ALA A 101 5.51 -14.82 1.80
CA ALA A 101 5.86 -15.88 2.74
C ALA A 101 4.65 -16.45 3.51
N PHE A 102 3.55 -15.69 3.60
CA PHE A 102 2.31 -16.14 4.24
C PHE A 102 1.30 -16.76 3.25
N ASP A 103 1.72 -17.12 2.03
CA ASP A 103 0.91 -17.71 0.96
C ASP A 103 -0.39 -16.92 0.65
N ARG A 104 -0.40 -15.63 0.99
CA ARG A 104 -1.54 -14.76 0.69
C ARG A 104 -1.54 -14.46 -0.80
N LYS A 105 -2.46 -15.10 -1.52
CA LYS A 105 -2.58 -14.91 -2.97
C LYS A 105 -2.90 -13.45 -3.30
N LEU A 106 -1.97 -12.76 -3.94
CA LEU A 106 -2.13 -11.37 -4.35
C LEU A 106 -3.00 -11.33 -5.62
N TYR A 107 -4.26 -10.94 -5.48
CA TYR A 107 -5.18 -10.82 -6.62
C TYR A 107 -5.08 -9.46 -7.32
N ASP A 108 -4.40 -8.48 -6.73
CA ASP A 108 -4.35 -7.11 -7.22
C ASP A 108 -3.15 -6.87 -8.14
N LYS A 109 -3.44 -6.78 -9.44
CA LYS A 109 -2.45 -6.52 -10.50
C LYS A 109 -1.70 -5.21 -10.31
N VAL A 110 -2.36 -4.20 -9.75
CA VAL A 110 -1.74 -2.88 -9.55
C VAL A 110 -0.61 -2.99 -8.54
N ILE A 111 -0.78 -3.83 -7.52
CA ILE A 111 0.24 -4.10 -6.51
C ILE A 111 1.42 -4.87 -7.10
N VAL A 112 1.15 -5.94 -7.85
CA VAL A 112 2.21 -6.70 -8.55
C VAL A 112 3.01 -5.80 -9.49
N GLN A 113 2.34 -4.92 -10.23
CA GLN A 113 3.02 -4.00 -11.15
C GLN A 113 3.84 -2.93 -10.43
N ARG A 114 3.37 -2.41 -9.29
CA ARG A 114 4.15 -1.47 -8.46
C ARG A 114 5.40 -2.12 -7.88
N VAL A 115 5.33 -3.39 -7.50
CA VAL A 115 6.48 -4.16 -6.98
C VAL A 115 7.48 -4.42 -8.10
N ALA A 116 7.01 -4.83 -9.28
CA ALA A 116 7.86 -4.99 -10.46
C ALA A 116 8.59 -3.69 -10.82
N ASN A 117 7.88 -2.54 -10.83
CA ASN A 117 8.49 -1.24 -11.08
C ASN A 117 9.50 -0.85 -9.99
N ALA A 118 9.20 -1.13 -8.72
CA ALA A 118 10.12 -0.89 -7.62
C ALA A 118 11.41 -1.71 -7.74
N GLN A 119 11.31 -2.99 -8.11
CA GLN A 119 12.45 -3.87 -8.35
C GLN A 119 13.31 -3.37 -9.52
N GLU A 120 12.69 -2.86 -10.59
CA GLU A 120 13.41 -2.25 -11.72
C GLU A 120 14.14 -0.96 -11.32
N MET A 121 13.46 -0.07 -10.58
CA MET A 121 14.05 1.17 -10.07
C MET A 121 15.19 0.93 -9.06
N LEU A 122 15.16 -0.19 -8.35
CA LEU A 122 16.24 -0.64 -7.46
C LEU A 122 17.38 -1.37 -8.20
N GLY A 123 17.32 -1.49 -9.53
CA GLY A 123 18.35 -2.17 -10.33
C GLY A 123 18.32 -3.70 -10.21
N MET A 124 17.18 -4.29 -9.86
CA MET A 124 16.97 -5.74 -9.73
C MET A 124 16.02 -6.31 -10.81
N PRO A 125 16.34 -6.19 -12.12
CA PRO A 125 15.44 -6.61 -13.19
C PRO A 125 15.18 -8.13 -13.20
N GLY A 126 16.13 -8.93 -12.70
CA GLY A 126 15.96 -10.39 -12.60
C GLY A 126 14.91 -10.83 -11.56
N GLU A 127 14.75 -10.09 -10.46
CA GLU A 127 13.69 -10.36 -9.49
C GLU A 127 12.32 -9.98 -10.08
N LYS A 128 12.23 -8.84 -10.78
CA LYS A 128 11.04 -8.39 -11.51
C LYS A 128 10.53 -9.46 -12.48
N GLU A 129 11.42 -10.06 -13.26
CA GLU A 129 10.98 -11.05 -14.26
C GLU A 129 10.47 -12.36 -13.62
N ARG A 130 11.07 -12.81 -12.53
CA ARG A 130 10.53 -13.95 -11.75
C ARG A 130 9.16 -13.64 -11.17
N GLU A 131 8.99 -12.43 -10.63
CA GLU A 131 7.73 -11.96 -10.04
C GLU A 131 6.61 -11.94 -11.08
N LEU A 132 6.86 -11.32 -12.23
CA LEU A 132 5.88 -11.23 -13.31
C LEU A 132 5.53 -12.60 -13.90
N ARG A 133 6.50 -13.53 -13.98
CA ARG A 133 6.25 -14.91 -14.42
C ARG A 133 5.38 -15.67 -13.42
N LYS A 134 5.63 -15.52 -12.11
CA LYS A 134 4.85 -16.15 -11.04
C LYS A 134 3.39 -15.69 -11.04
N TYR A 135 3.16 -14.40 -11.30
CA TYR A 135 1.83 -13.80 -11.33
C TYR A 135 1.19 -13.72 -12.73
N ALA A 136 1.82 -14.25 -13.77
CA ALA A 136 1.31 -14.23 -15.16
C ALA A 136 -0.12 -14.80 -15.29
N GLY A 137 -0.48 -15.79 -14.47
CA GLY A 137 -1.84 -16.35 -14.39
C GLY A 137 -2.89 -15.38 -13.84
N VAL A 138 -2.52 -14.49 -12.92
CA VAL A 138 -3.39 -13.41 -12.42
C VAL A 138 -3.64 -12.39 -13.53
N PHE A 139 -2.64 -12.15 -14.40
CA PHE A 139 -2.79 -11.28 -15.55
C PHE A 139 -3.76 -11.82 -16.62
N SER A 140 -3.83 -13.14 -16.82
CA SER A 140 -4.67 -13.76 -17.87
C SER A 140 -6.15 -13.93 -17.49
N GLN A 141 -6.49 -14.08 -16.19
CA GLN A 141 -7.88 -14.31 -15.76
C GLN A 141 -8.84 -13.11 -16.00
N THR A 142 -8.35 -11.86 -15.99
CA THR A 142 -9.23 -10.70 -16.26
C THR A 142 -9.62 -10.56 -17.73
N LYS A 143 -8.83 -11.12 -18.67
CA LYS A 143 -9.21 -11.11 -20.10
C LYS A 143 -10.42 -12.00 -20.35
N LYS A 144 -10.61 -13.06 -19.57
CA LYS A 144 -11.80 -13.92 -19.64
C LYS A 144 -13.03 -13.24 -19.03
N LYS A 145 -12.92 -12.57 -17.88
CA LYS A 145 -14.07 -11.87 -17.25
C LYS A 145 -14.63 -10.71 -18.09
N LYS A 146 -13.78 -9.97 -18.84
CA LYS A 146 -14.27 -8.92 -19.76
C LYS A 146 -14.94 -9.44 -21.04
N ARG A 147 -14.73 -10.71 -21.42
CA ARG A 147 -15.36 -11.31 -22.61
C ARG A 147 -16.77 -11.86 -22.34
N PHE A 148 -17.15 -12.06 -21.08
CA PHE A 148 -18.49 -12.56 -20.72
C PHE A 148 -19.53 -11.46 -20.43
N VAL A 149 -19.15 -10.18 -20.49
CA VAL A 149 -20.06 -9.03 -20.31
C VAL A 149 -20.21 -8.23 -21.61
N ASN A 150 -20.27 -8.93 -22.75
CA ASN A 150 -20.71 -8.35 -24.02
C ASN A 150 -21.44 -9.45 -24.79
N ARG A 151 -22.68 -9.73 -24.39
CA ARG A 151 -23.65 -10.39 -25.27
C ARG A 151 -24.49 -9.28 -25.90
N PRO A 152 -24.53 -9.13 -27.22
CA PRO A 152 -25.44 -8.17 -27.85
C PRO A 152 -26.87 -8.68 -27.67
N GLU A 153 -27.75 -7.83 -27.12
CA GLU A 153 -29.20 -7.98 -27.27
C GLU A 153 -29.50 -7.88 -28.77
N GLN A 154 -29.86 -9.01 -29.38
CA GLN A 154 -30.49 -9.01 -30.69
C GLN A 154 -31.99 -8.75 -30.47
N SER A 155 -32.41 -7.53 -30.80
CA SER A 155 -33.77 -7.19 -31.16
C SER A 155 -34.20 -8.02 -32.39
N ALA A 156 -35.30 -8.76 -32.28
CA ALA A 156 -36.06 -9.24 -33.43
C ALA A 156 -37.48 -8.69 -33.29
N THR A 157 -37.81 -7.75 -34.19
CA THR A 157 -39.10 -7.11 -34.40
C THR A 157 -40.09 -8.05 -35.10
N GLU A 158 -41.35 -8.00 -34.64
CA GLU A 158 -42.65 -8.13 -35.33
C GLU A 158 -42.86 -9.04 -36.57
N GLY A 159 -43.97 -9.79 -36.55
CA GLY A 159 -44.62 -10.33 -37.75
C GLY A 159 -45.85 -11.20 -37.47
N LYS A 160 -47.04 -10.60 -37.57
CA LYS A 160 -48.42 -11.15 -37.48
C LYS A 160 -48.69 -12.34 -38.43
N PRO A 161 -49.79 -13.10 -38.22
CA PRO A 161 -51.11 -12.73 -38.79
C PRO A 161 -52.16 -12.29 -37.76
#